data_AF-A0A5C5USP5-F1
#
_entry.id   AF-A0A5C5USP5-F1
#
_cell.length_a   1.000
_cell.length_b   1.000
_cell.length_c   1.000
_cell.angle_alpha   90.00
_cell.angle_beta   90.00
_cell.angle_gamma   90.00
#
_symmetry.space_group_name_H-M   'P 1'
#
loop_
_entity.id
_entity.type
_entity.pdbx_description
1 polymer ?
#
loop_
_entity_poly.entity_id
_entity_poly.type
_entity_poly.pdbx_seq_one_letter_code
_entity_poly.pdbx_strand_id
1 'polypeptide(L)'
;MIRTLLLPAILLSVLASVGSVSAASVEPSCCAPQPAPCCETPCIKYRDHHRRCSKICCSCEPPVKTILVVEKPCTSCAYEVPVCLPACCTGAPQVCSRAGIFGRKIVEYQWCCGFRVKMVFTHCGDLIVHSYY
;
A
#
# COMPACT_ATOMS: atom_id res chain seq x y z
N MET A 1 9.61 67.54 -19.49
CA MET A 1 9.27 66.59 -20.56
C MET A 1 8.18 65.68 -20.00
N ILE A 2 6.89 65.89 -20.32
CA ILE A 2 6.16 65.32 -21.48
C ILE A 2 6.08 63.79 -21.36
N ARG A 3 4.96 63.06 -21.44
CA ARG A 3 3.53 63.30 -21.59
C ARG A 3 2.84 61.94 -21.27
N THR A 4 1.57 62.04 -20.92
CA THR A 4 0.45 61.09 -20.92
C THR A 4 0.49 59.92 -21.92
N LEU A 5 -0.33 58.88 -21.64
CA LEU A 5 -1.30 58.13 -22.50
C LEU A 5 -1.30 56.62 -22.10
N LEU A 6 -2.35 56.09 -21.45
CA LEU A 6 -3.61 55.50 -21.96
C LEU A 6 -3.65 53.95 -21.82
N LEU A 7 -4.70 53.47 -21.15
CA LEU A 7 -5.21 52.08 -20.99
C LEU A 7 -5.69 51.46 -22.34
N PRO A 8 -5.81 50.11 -22.49
CA PRO A 8 -7.00 49.34 -22.05
C PRO A 8 -6.72 47.90 -21.55
N ALA A 9 -7.39 47.42 -20.49
CA ALA A 9 -8.60 46.57 -20.51
C ALA A 9 -8.46 45.22 -21.26
N ILE A 10 -8.28 44.11 -20.53
CA ILE A 10 -8.79 42.79 -20.94
C ILE A 10 -9.29 42.05 -19.69
N LEU A 11 -10.62 42.10 -19.50
CA LEU A 11 -11.37 41.15 -18.69
C LEU A 11 -11.27 39.76 -19.36
N LEU A 12 -10.93 38.72 -18.60
CA LEU A 12 -11.16 37.32 -18.99
C LEU A 12 -12.04 36.65 -17.94
N SER A 13 -13.35 36.82 -18.14
CA SER A 13 -14.42 36.06 -17.52
C SER A 13 -14.57 34.72 -18.23
N VAL A 14 -14.21 33.61 -17.58
CA VAL A 14 -14.61 32.26 -18.03
C VAL A 14 -15.77 31.79 -17.15
N LEU A 15 -16.96 31.81 -17.75
CA LEU A 15 -18.17 31.17 -17.25
C LEU A 15 -17.99 29.65 -17.33
N ALA A 16 -17.85 28.96 -16.20
CA ALA A 16 -18.08 27.53 -16.12
C ALA A 16 -19.54 27.29 -15.74
N SER A 17 -20.37 27.10 -16.75
CA SER A 17 -21.75 26.62 -16.63
C SER A 17 -21.75 25.15 -16.18
N VAL A 18 -22.02 24.90 -14.89
CA VAL A 18 -22.43 23.56 -14.44
C VAL A 18 -23.94 23.44 -14.64
N GLY A 19 -24.30 22.75 -15.72
CA GLY A 19 -25.68 22.41 -16.04
C GLY A 19 -26.27 21.44 -15.01
N SER A 20 -27.47 21.77 -14.55
CA SER A 20 -28.33 20.84 -13.84
C SER A 20 -28.79 19.75 -14.79
N VAL A 21 -28.33 18.51 -14.59
CA VAL A 21 -28.90 17.34 -15.27
C VAL A 21 -29.99 16.76 -14.37
N SER A 22 -31.21 16.86 -14.88
CA SER A 22 -32.44 16.32 -14.31
C SER A 22 -32.27 14.85 -13.96
N ALA A 23 -32.66 14.46 -12.75
CA ALA A 23 -32.79 13.08 -12.33
C ALA A 23 -33.90 12.41 -13.15
N ALA A 24 -33.55 11.90 -14.32
CA ALA A 24 -34.38 10.98 -15.07
C ALA A 24 -34.28 9.62 -14.39
N SER A 25 -35.42 9.14 -13.90
CA SER A 25 -35.66 7.79 -13.42
C SER A 25 -35.14 6.77 -14.44
N VAL A 26 -34.07 6.07 -14.12
CA VAL A 26 -33.59 4.89 -14.86
C VAL A 26 -34.04 3.66 -14.06
N GLU A 27 -34.89 2.85 -14.68
CA GLU A 27 -35.30 1.53 -14.19
C GLU A 27 -34.10 0.65 -13.82
N PRO A 28 -34.24 -0.27 -12.84
CA PRO A 28 -33.16 -1.16 -12.43
C PRO A 28 -32.89 -2.18 -13.54
N SER A 29 -31.92 -1.87 -14.41
CA SER A 29 -31.40 -2.80 -15.42
C SER A 29 -30.65 -3.94 -14.73
N CYS A 30 -31.15 -5.16 -14.91
CA CYS A 30 -30.73 -6.43 -14.30
C CYS A 30 -29.35 -6.94 -14.76
N CYS A 31 -28.44 -6.08 -15.21
CA CYS A 31 -27.12 -6.45 -15.73
C CYS A 31 -25.99 -5.64 -15.08
N ALA A 32 -26.04 -5.47 -13.76
CA ALA A 32 -24.82 -5.15 -13.02
C ALA A 32 -23.88 -6.36 -13.11
N PRO A 33 -22.62 -6.21 -13.57
CA PRO A 33 -21.64 -7.29 -13.47
C PRO A 33 -21.60 -7.76 -12.02
N GLN A 34 -21.79 -9.06 -11.79
CA GLN A 34 -21.59 -9.61 -10.45
C GLN A 34 -20.19 -9.20 -9.98
N PRO A 35 -20.03 -8.64 -8.76
CA PRO A 35 -18.72 -8.35 -8.22
C PRO A 35 -17.88 -9.61 -8.36
N ALA A 36 -16.73 -9.50 -9.04
CA ALA A 36 -15.77 -10.59 -9.10
C ALA A 36 -15.53 -11.11 -7.69
N PRO A 37 -15.35 -12.44 -7.49
CA PRO A 37 -15.22 -13.03 -6.16
C PRO A 37 -14.20 -12.24 -5.37
N CYS A 38 -14.72 -11.56 -4.34
CA CYS A 38 -14.00 -10.62 -3.52
C CYS A 38 -12.77 -11.35 -2.98
N CYS A 39 -11.57 -10.82 -3.22
CA CYS A 39 -10.33 -11.38 -2.72
C CYS A 39 -10.50 -11.90 -1.29
N GLU A 40 -10.40 -13.21 -1.09
CA GLU A 40 -10.52 -13.78 0.25
C GLU A 40 -9.41 -13.20 1.12
N THR A 41 -9.78 -12.67 2.28
CA THR A 41 -8.83 -12.13 3.25
C THR A 41 -8.02 -13.29 3.83
N PRO A 42 -6.70 -13.32 3.65
CA PRO A 42 -5.88 -14.40 4.17
C PRO A 42 -5.86 -14.34 5.70
N CYS A 43 -5.78 -15.50 6.34
CA CYS A 43 -5.45 -15.56 7.76
C CYS A 43 -3.99 -15.10 7.93
N ILE A 44 -3.78 -13.99 8.65
CA ILE A 44 -2.45 -13.44 8.91
C ILE A 44 -1.90 -13.99 10.23
N LYS A 45 -0.75 -14.67 10.16
CA LYS A 45 -0.05 -15.24 11.32
C LYS A 45 1.30 -14.57 11.50
N TYR A 46 1.54 -13.99 12.67
CA TYR A 46 2.80 -13.31 13.00
C TYR A 46 3.75 -14.26 13.72
N ARG A 47 5.03 -14.22 13.34
CA ARG A 47 6.11 -15.02 13.93
C ARG A 47 7.37 -14.19 14.08
N ASP A 48 7.63 -13.77 15.31
CA ASP A 48 8.80 -12.96 15.63
C ASP A 48 10.01 -13.84 15.98
N HIS A 49 11.14 -13.57 15.32
CA HIS A 49 12.39 -14.32 15.49
C HIS A 49 13.42 -13.51 16.31
N HIS A 50 13.09 -13.16 17.56
CA HIS A 50 13.99 -12.40 18.44
C HIS A 50 15.33 -13.11 18.72
N ARG A 51 15.38 -14.44 18.70
CA ARG A 51 16.61 -15.21 19.00
C ARG A 51 17.69 -15.12 17.91
N ARG A 52 17.38 -14.58 16.73
CA ARG A 52 18.37 -14.31 15.66
C ARG A 52 18.86 -12.86 15.65
N CYS A 53 18.45 -12.08 16.65
CA CYS A 53 18.83 -10.70 16.87
C CYS A 53 20.20 -10.64 17.56
N SER A 54 21.27 -10.81 16.79
CA SER A 54 22.58 -10.32 17.19
C SER A 54 22.70 -8.88 16.69
N LYS A 55 22.42 -7.92 17.57
CA LYS A 55 22.85 -6.51 17.46
C LYS A 55 22.10 -5.61 16.46
N ILE A 56 20.77 -5.61 16.39
CA ILE A 56 20.07 -4.61 15.58
C ILE A 56 19.16 -3.76 16.48
N CYS A 57 19.69 -2.58 16.79
CA CYS A 57 19.03 -1.43 17.41
C CYS A 57 18.87 -1.46 18.94
N CYS A 58 19.88 -0.92 19.62
CA CYS A 58 19.89 -0.57 21.04
C CYS A 58 19.24 0.81 21.34
N SER A 59 18.44 1.37 20.43
CA SER A 59 17.81 2.67 20.68
C SER A 59 16.57 2.52 21.55
N CYS A 60 16.46 3.33 22.61
CA CYS A 60 15.33 3.36 23.55
C CYS A 60 14.00 3.87 22.95
N GLU A 61 13.95 4.08 21.65
CA GLU A 61 12.80 4.65 20.93
C GLU A 61 11.74 3.55 20.67
N PRO A 62 10.45 3.84 20.87
CA PRO A 62 9.40 2.85 20.64
C PRO A 62 9.30 2.45 19.16
N PRO A 63 8.93 1.18 18.86
CA PRO A 63 8.72 0.74 17.48
C PRO A 63 7.54 1.48 16.83
N VAL A 64 7.66 1.73 15.54
CA VAL A 64 6.68 2.44 14.72
C VAL A 64 5.77 1.43 14.02
N LYS A 65 4.46 1.60 14.13
CA LYS A 65 3.48 0.81 13.38
C LYS A 65 3.39 1.35 11.95
N THR A 66 3.58 0.47 10.97
CA THR A 66 3.40 0.78 9.55
C THR A 66 2.53 -0.28 8.89
N ILE A 67 1.94 0.06 7.75
CA ILE A 67 1.16 -0.87 6.94
C ILE A 67 1.97 -1.16 5.68
N LEU A 68 2.16 -2.44 5.37
CA LEU A 68 2.79 -2.89 4.13
C LEU A 68 1.71 -3.46 3.22
N VAL A 69 1.71 -3.01 1.96
CA VAL A 69 0.80 -3.55 0.94
C VAL A 69 1.53 -4.64 0.18
N VAL A 70 0.96 -5.84 0.15
CA VAL A 70 1.54 -6.99 -0.55
C VAL A 70 0.53 -7.59 -1.52
N GLU A 71 0.97 -7.87 -2.73
CA GLU A 71 0.16 -8.54 -3.74
C GLU A 71 0.29 -10.06 -3.64
N LYS A 72 -0.84 -10.77 -3.67
CA LYS A 72 -0.87 -12.22 -3.77
C LYS A 72 -0.62 -12.63 -5.23
N PRO A 73 0.46 -13.35 -5.51
CA PRO A 73 0.93 -13.59 -6.89
C PRO A 73 0.01 -14.46 -7.75
N CYS A 74 -0.96 -15.16 -7.15
CA CYS A 74 -1.90 -16.01 -7.90
C CYS A 74 -3.22 -15.29 -8.26
N THR A 75 -3.58 -14.24 -7.53
CA THR A 75 -4.89 -13.58 -7.67
C THR A 75 -4.78 -12.08 -7.91
N SER A 76 -3.56 -11.53 -7.92
CA SER A 76 -3.28 -10.09 -8.04
C SER A 76 -4.01 -9.24 -7.00
N CYS A 77 -4.45 -9.85 -5.90
CA CYS A 77 -5.11 -9.17 -4.80
C CYS A 77 -4.07 -8.49 -3.92
N ALA A 78 -4.25 -7.21 -3.63
CA ALA A 78 -3.43 -6.48 -2.67
C ALA A 78 -4.00 -6.62 -1.25
N TYR A 79 -3.12 -6.83 -0.28
CA TYR A 79 -3.47 -6.96 1.12
C TYR A 79 -2.64 -6.01 1.97
N GLU A 80 -3.30 -5.34 2.91
CA GLU A 80 -2.67 -4.48 3.90
C GLU A 80 -2.25 -5.30 5.12
N VAL A 81 -0.97 -5.27 5.44
CA VAL A 81 -0.36 -6.05 6.51
C VAL A 81 0.26 -5.08 7.51
N PRO A 82 -0.30 -4.92 8.72
CA PRO A 82 0.30 -4.08 9.74
C PRO A 82 1.57 -4.75 10.28
N VAL A 83 2.67 -4.02 10.34
CA VAL A 83 3.95 -4.47 10.90
C VAL A 83 4.53 -3.41 11.83
N CYS A 84 5.31 -3.85 12.81
CA CYS A 84 6.05 -2.97 13.71
C CYS A 84 7.50 -2.88 13.24
N LEU A 85 7.95 -1.67 12.88
CA LEU A 85 9.34 -1.41 12.52
C LEU A 85 10.10 -0.83 13.72
N PRO A 86 11.36 -1.23 13.94
CA PRO A 86 12.25 -0.50 14.83
C PRO A 86 12.40 0.96 14.37
N ALA A 87 12.46 1.91 15.30
CA ALA A 87 12.57 3.34 14.96
C ALA A 87 13.86 3.70 14.20
N CYS A 88 14.90 2.86 14.31
CA CYS A 88 16.15 3.02 13.56
C CYS A 88 15.99 2.78 12.04
N CYS A 89 14.90 2.16 11.60
CA CYS A 89 14.70 1.83 10.20
C CYS A 89 14.09 3.03 9.46
N THR A 90 14.87 3.62 8.57
CA THR A 90 14.50 4.82 7.80
C THR A 90 14.44 4.50 6.31
N GLY A 91 13.56 5.22 5.59
CA GLY A 91 13.40 5.09 4.14
C GLY A 91 12.60 3.87 3.69
N ALA A 92 12.57 3.66 2.36
CA ALA A 92 11.88 2.54 1.74
C ALA A 92 12.67 1.24 1.88
N PRO A 93 12.01 0.10 2.15
CA PRO A 93 12.69 -1.19 2.14
C PRO A 93 13.08 -1.60 0.73
N GLN A 94 14.15 -2.38 0.62
CA GLN A 94 14.41 -3.20 -0.55
C GLN A 94 13.41 -4.36 -0.56
N VAL A 95 12.70 -4.54 -1.67
CA VAL A 95 11.70 -5.59 -1.85
C VAL A 95 12.23 -6.65 -2.81
N CYS A 96 12.27 -7.90 -2.36
CA CYS A 96 12.67 -9.04 -3.16
C CYS A 96 11.56 -10.09 -3.14
N SER A 97 11.08 -10.51 -4.31
CA SER A 97 10.10 -11.60 -4.43
C SER A 97 10.79 -12.86 -4.96
N ARG A 98 10.45 -14.01 -4.37
CA ARG A 98 10.95 -15.31 -4.84
C ARG A 98 9.94 -16.42 -4.63
N ALA A 99 10.05 -17.45 -5.46
CA ALA A 99 9.34 -18.70 -5.24
C ALA A 99 10.02 -19.50 -4.12
N GLY A 100 9.25 -19.91 -3.13
CA GLY A 100 9.65 -20.87 -2.12
C GLY A 100 9.32 -22.30 -2.54
N ILE A 101 9.70 -23.26 -1.69
CA ILE A 101 9.36 -24.68 -1.86
C ILE A 101 7.85 -24.92 -1.69
N PHE A 102 7.33 -25.98 -2.32
CA PHE A 102 5.91 -26.40 -2.24
C PHE A 102 4.91 -25.31 -2.63
N GLY A 103 5.18 -24.59 -3.72
CA GLY A 103 4.27 -23.55 -4.23
C GLY A 103 4.14 -22.31 -3.35
N ARG A 104 4.95 -22.21 -2.28
CA ARG A 104 4.98 -21.02 -1.43
C ARG A 104 5.57 -19.84 -2.18
N LYS A 105 5.11 -18.65 -1.87
CA LYS A 105 5.66 -17.41 -2.42
C LYS A 105 6.13 -16.55 -1.28
N ILE A 106 7.35 -16.02 -1.41
CA ILE A 106 8.02 -15.29 -0.36
C ILE A 106 8.32 -13.89 -0.88
N VAL A 107 7.79 -12.88 -0.20
CA VAL A 107 8.14 -11.48 -0.41
C VAL A 107 8.96 -11.05 0.80
N GLU A 108 10.17 -10.60 0.54
CA GLU A 108 11.11 -10.17 1.57
C GLU A 108 11.31 -8.66 1.49
N TYR A 109 11.11 -7.99 2.62
CA TYR A 109 11.37 -6.59 2.83
C TYR A 109 12.62 -6.47 3.69
N GLN A 110 13.62 -5.74 3.21
CA GLN A 110 14.87 -5.52 3.92
C GLN A 110 15.11 -4.01 4.05
N TRP A 111 15.36 -3.56 5.27
CA TRP A 111 15.71 -2.16 5.54
C TRP A 111 17.21 -1.99 5.70
N CYS A 112 17.67 -0.75 5.55
CA CYS A 112 19.08 -0.36 5.72
C CYS A 112 19.64 -0.69 7.12
N CYS A 113 18.78 -0.67 8.14
CA CYS A 113 19.09 -1.02 9.53
C CYS A 113 19.39 -2.52 9.74
N GLY A 114 19.17 -3.38 8.74
CA GLY A 114 19.32 -4.84 8.84
C GLY A 114 18.06 -5.58 9.26
N PHE A 115 17.00 -4.87 9.65
CA PHE A 115 15.67 -5.44 9.91
C PHE A 115 15.09 -6.07 8.64
N ARG A 116 14.51 -7.27 8.78
CA ARG A 116 13.96 -8.03 7.65
C ARG A 116 12.59 -8.58 7.98
N VAL A 117 11.64 -8.38 7.07
CA VAL A 117 10.29 -8.97 7.14
C VAL A 117 10.11 -9.92 5.97
N LYS A 118 9.80 -11.18 6.25
CA LYS A 118 9.45 -12.17 5.21
C LYS A 118 7.97 -12.48 5.28
N MET A 119 7.25 -12.09 4.23
CA MET A 119 5.86 -12.44 4.01
C MET A 119 5.79 -13.72 3.19
N VAL A 120 5.24 -14.78 3.77
CA VAL A 120 5.16 -16.11 3.16
C VAL A 120 3.70 -16.44 2.90
N PHE A 121 3.32 -16.50 1.62
CA PHE A 121 2.04 -17.04 1.21
C PHE A 121 2.14 -18.56 1.15
N THR A 122 1.24 -19.22 1.89
CA THR A 122 1.11 -20.68 1.88
C THR A 122 0.27 -21.11 0.69
N HIS A 123 0.35 -22.40 0.33
CA HIS A 123 -0.49 -22.99 -0.72
C HIS A 123 -2.00 -22.84 -0.42
N CYS A 124 -2.38 -22.88 0.86
CA CYS A 124 -3.79 -22.75 1.30
C CYS A 124 -4.28 -21.29 1.31
N GLY A 125 -3.44 -20.32 0.94
CA GLY A 125 -3.82 -18.91 0.93
C GLY A 125 -3.52 -18.13 2.22
N ASP A 126 -3.11 -18.79 3.30
CA ASP A 126 -2.67 -18.10 4.53
C ASP A 126 -1.41 -17.26 4.29
N LEU A 127 -1.30 -16.15 5.01
CA LEU A 127 -0.14 -15.28 5.03
C LEU A 127 0.60 -15.39 6.37
N ILE A 128 1.87 -15.79 6.33
CA ILE A 128 2.73 -15.86 7.51
C ILE A 128 3.75 -14.74 7.43
N VAL A 129 3.72 -13.85 8.42
CA VAL A 129 4.66 -12.72 8.55
C VAL A 129 5.75 -13.12 9.51
N HIS A 130 6.98 -13.15 9.02
CA HIS A 130 8.18 -13.42 9.82
C HIS A 130 8.98 -12.14 10.02
N SER A 131 9.07 -11.68 11.26
CA SER A 131 9.89 -10.53 11.64
C SER A 131 11.25 -11.02 12.12
N TYR A 132 12.33 -10.50 11.53
CA TYR A 132 13.70 -10.74 11.95
C TYR A 132 14.28 -9.42 12.43
N TYR A 133 14.39 -9.33 13.75
CA TYR A 133 15.17 -8.34 14.47
C TYR A 133 16.61 -8.82 14.54
#